data_AF-A0A9Q0H9F5-F1
#
_entry.id   AF-A0A9Q0H9F5-F1
#
_cell.length_a   1.000
_cell.length_b   1.000
_cell.length_c   1.000
_cell.angle_alpha   90.00
_cell.angle_beta   90.00
_cell.angle_gamma   90.00
#
_symmetry.space_group_name_H-M   'P 1'
#
loop_
_entity.id
_entity.type
_entity.pdbx_description
1 polymer ?
#
loop_
_entity_poly.entity_id
_entity_poly.type
_entity_poly.pdbx_seq_one_letter_code
_entity_poly.pdbx_strand_id
1 'polypeptide(L)'
;MASEEELQETNPICQDDVPLLTKESYMTWKDMMEKFLKNQGLWGYVDGTIHELDQDSSKDKESPLRKIFIMKCEAMVLSYIEGLDIRHIWGQLVTMYEFCHPTNPGEKMKRTHYTWCWPFYKAIVDGDWKTVSEFLSKNKGALSAIITTEGELPLHVALRQVQNKQRRDNLAKELIKNMSAEDLSKQNKHGRTALHIAASDGNLKIVKAIVEKDKKLVTIQSGPSSMQTIPIMVAASAHKKNVVDYLYPITKSQEANRKEVYPGEREKVRASLLNCLIWNNFYGLAFDLIHENPSLVLIKDMNKGVTILTLSIMPSAFPSSFSNKRSGSGMLGYHFQKFIYSCKYFHH
;
A
#
# COMPACT_ATOMS: atom_id res chain seq x y z
N MET A 1 72.03 -8.88 -2.01
CA MET A 1 71.29 -7.62 -1.73
C MET A 1 71.04 -7.00 -3.10
N ALA A 2 69.84 -6.74 -3.59
CA ALA A 2 68.51 -6.63 -3.00
C ALA A 2 67.50 -7.01 -4.13
N SER A 3 66.67 -8.02 -3.93
CA SER A 3 65.20 -7.93 -3.79
C SER A 3 64.50 -7.15 -4.92
N GLU A 4 64.12 -7.89 -5.97
CA GLU A 4 63.02 -7.52 -6.87
C GLU A 4 61.70 -7.69 -6.10
N GLU A 5 61.05 -6.57 -5.74
CA GLU A 5 59.65 -6.56 -5.36
C GLU A 5 58.80 -6.55 -6.64
N GLU A 6 58.21 -7.69 -6.97
CA GLU A 6 57.12 -7.80 -7.93
C GLU A 6 55.92 -6.97 -7.42
N LEU A 7 55.75 -5.77 -7.96
CA LEU A 7 54.47 -5.07 -7.95
C LEU A 7 53.48 -5.88 -8.79
N GLN A 8 52.65 -6.69 -8.13
CA GLN A 8 51.47 -7.29 -8.74
C GLN A 8 50.53 -6.16 -9.19
N GLU A 9 50.61 -5.78 -10.47
CA GLU A 9 49.57 -5.02 -11.15
C GLU A 9 48.29 -5.87 -11.19
N THR A 10 47.43 -5.67 -10.19
CA THR A 10 46.08 -6.23 -10.20
C THR A 10 45.31 -5.60 -11.35
N ASN A 11 44.89 -6.40 -12.34
CA ASN A 11 44.04 -5.98 -13.45
C ASN A 11 42.91 -5.04 -12.97
N PRO A 12 42.69 -3.86 -13.59
CA PRO A 12 41.68 -2.92 -13.14
C PRO A 12 40.28 -3.53 -13.35
N ILE A 13 39.58 -3.77 -12.24
CA ILE A 13 38.18 -4.24 -12.23
C ILE A 13 37.32 -3.25 -13.02
N CYS A 14 36.64 -3.74 -14.07
CA CYS A 14 35.72 -2.95 -14.89
C CYS A 14 34.33 -2.89 -14.24
N GLN A 15 33.53 -1.87 -14.58
CA GLN A 15 32.15 -1.74 -14.09
C GLN A 15 31.28 -2.97 -14.42
N ASP A 16 31.57 -3.66 -15.53
CA ASP A 16 30.84 -4.85 -15.96
C ASP A 16 31.16 -6.09 -15.11
N ASP A 17 32.32 -6.12 -14.45
CA ASP A 17 32.75 -7.22 -13.60
C ASP A 17 32.06 -7.22 -12.23
N VAL A 18 31.51 -6.07 -11.81
CA VAL A 18 30.75 -5.97 -10.57
C VAL A 18 29.39 -6.67 -10.78
N PRO A 19 29.05 -7.72 -10.02
CA PRO A 19 27.78 -8.42 -10.18
C PRO A 19 26.60 -7.48 -9.90
N LEU A 20 25.38 -7.88 -10.27
CA LEU A 20 24.20 -7.20 -9.74
C LEU A 20 24.16 -7.36 -8.23
N LEU A 21 23.79 -6.30 -7.50
CA LEU A 21 23.56 -6.33 -6.07
C LEU A 21 22.31 -7.18 -5.81
N THR A 22 22.58 -8.42 -5.41
CA THR A 22 21.59 -9.37 -4.92
C THR A 22 22.03 -9.85 -3.55
N LYS A 23 21.16 -10.54 -2.85
CA LYS A 23 21.48 -11.12 -1.54
C LYS A 23 22.63 -12.14 -1.60
N GLU A 24 22.70 -12.93 -2.67
CA GLU A 24 23.69 -14.00 -2.83
C GLU A 24 25.04 -13.44 -3.29
N SER A 25 25.00 -12.36 -4.06
CA SER A 25 26.19 -11.68 -4.52
C SER A 25 26.69 -10.60 -3.56
N TYR A 26 25.99 -10.25 -2.46
CA TYR A 26 26.34 -9.07 -1.65
C TYR A 26 27.80 -9.04 -1.18
N MET A 27 28.33 -10.12 -0.61
CA MET A 27 29.71 -10.12 -0.10
C MET A 27 30.72 -9.91 -1.24
N THR A 28 30.49 -10.61 -2.36
CA THR A 28 31.30 -10.48 -3.59
C THR A 28 31.13 -9.10 -4.22
N TRP A 29 29.91 -8.58 -4.24
CA TRP A 29 29.54 -7.27 -4.72
C TRP A 29 30.20 -6.19 -3.88
N LYS A 30 30.17 -6.30 -2.55
CA LYS A 30 30.75 -5.33 -1.63
C LYS A 30 32.26 -5.24 -1.86
N ASP A 31 32.93 -6.39 -1.89
CA ASP A 31 34.38 -6.46 -2.14
C ASP A 31 34.75 -5.92 -3.53
N MET A 32 34.04 -6.33 -4.58
CA MET A 32 34.29 -5.87 -5.95
C MET A 32 33.95 -4.39 -6.14
N MET A 33 32.86 -3.91 -5.56
CA MET A 33 32.45 -2.51 -5.63
C MET A 33 33.39 -1.62 -4.83
N GLU A 34 33.84 -2.04 -3.64
CA GLU A 34 34.85 -1.33 -2.86
C GLU A 34 36.17 -1.22 -3.64
N LYS A 35 36.64 -2.32 -4.23
CA LYS A 35 37.86 -2.32 -5.08
C LYS A 35 37.68 -1.46 -6.33
N PHE A 36 36.54 -1.56 -7.00
CA PHE A 36 36.22 -0.71 -8.15
C PHE A 36 36.24 0.78 -7.78
N LEU A 37 35.59 1.15 -6.68
CA LEU A 37 35.54 2.53 -6.19
C LEU A 37 36.92 3.04 -5.77
N LYS A 38 37.76 2.19 -5.17
CA LYS A 38 39.16 2.52 -4.85
C LYS A 38 39.99 2.73 -6.12
N ASN A 39 39.86 1.85 -7.11
CA ASN A 39 40.55 1.96 -8.40
C ASN A 39 40.18 3.23 -9.18
N GLN A 40 38.92 3.67 -9.05
CA GLN A 40 38.45 4.91 -9.69
C GLN A 40 38.76 6.17 -8.86
N GLY A 41 39.37 6.05 -7.68
CA GLY A 41 39.62 7.18 -6.77
C GLY A 41 38.34 7.78 -6.17
N LEU A 42 37.25 7.02 -6.15
CA LEU A 42 35.91 7.44 -5.72
C LEU A 42 35.57 6.99 -4.30
N TRP A 43 36.37 6.09 -3.71
CA TRP A 43 36.16 5.56 -2.37
C TRP A 43 36.16 6.63 -1.28
N GLY A 44 36.97 7.69 -1.44
CA GLY A 44 37.07 8.77 -0.46
C GLY A 44 35.75 9.56 -0.26
N TYR A 45 34.86 9.53 -1.25
CA TYR A 45 33.51 10.08 -1.12
C TYR A 45 32.58 9.17 -0.31
N VAL A 46 32.86 7.87 -0.25
CA VAL A 46 32.05 6.85 0.42
C VAL A 46 32.46 6.66 1.88
N ASP A 47 33.76 6.63 2.17
CA ASP A 47 34.28 6.50 3.54
C ASP A 47 34.35 7.83 4.31
N GLY A 48 34.13 8.95 3.61
CA GLY A 48 34.09 10.29 4.20
C GLY A 48 35.46 10.93 4.42
N THR A 49 36.54 10.37 3.87
CA THR A 49 37.88 10.99 3.88
C THR A 49 37.99 12.21 2.97
N ILE A 50 37.10 12.33 1.97
CA ILE A 50 36.94 13.53 1.14
C ILE A 50 35.72 14.31 1.66
N HIS A 51 35.97 15.48 2.24
CA HIS A 51 34.93 16.44 2.61
C HIS A 51 34.71 17.42 1.46
N GLU A 52 33.44 17.65 1.08
CA GLU A 52 33.05 18.60 0.04
C GLU A 52 33.67 19.98 0.27
N LEU A 53 34.68 20.33 -0.53
CA LEU A 53 35.12 21.70 -0.75
C LEU A 53 35.22 21.90 -2.26
N ASP A 54 34.12 22.40 -2.83
CA ASP A 54 34.02 23.34 -3.95
C ASP A 54 32.77 23.06 -4.80
N GLN A 55 31.82 23.99 -4.73
CA GLN A 55 30.48 23.93 -5.29
C GLN A 55 30.40 23.86 -6.83
N ASP A 56 31.53 23.88 -7.54
CA ASP A 56 31.57 23.88 -9.01
C ASP A 56 32.02 22.56 -9.65
N SER A 57 32.51 21.57 -8.87
CA SER A 57 33.00 20.29 -9.45
C SER A 57 32.25 19.02 -8.98
N SER A 58 31.37 19.12 -7.98
CA SER A 58 30.72 17.94 -7.37
C SER A 58 29.59 17.33 -8.22
N LYS A 59 28.86 18.14 -8.99
CA LYS A 59 27.72 17.66 -9.80
C LYS A 59 28.11 16.67 -10.90
N ASP A 60 29.33 16.77 -11.43
CA ASP A 60 29.79 15.91 -12.54
C ASP A 60 30.30 14.54 -12.09
N LYS A 61 30.76 14.39 -10.83
CA LYS A 61 31.28 13.10 -10.31
C LYS A 61 30.27 12.31 -9.47
N GLU A 62 29.29 12.98 -8.88
CA GLU A 62 28.21 12.31 -8.14
C GLU A 62 27.23 11.56 -9.08
N SER A 63 27.05 12.09 -10.30
CA SER A 63 26.15 11.52 -11.32
C SER A 63 26.58 10.14 -11.85
N PRO A 64 27.86 9.88 -12.21
CA PRO A 64 28.36 8.55 -12.61
C PRO A 64 28.27 7.52 -11.47
N LEU A 65 28.70 7.90 -10.27
CA LEU A 65 28.65 7.06 -9.08
C LEU A 65 27.23 6.62 -8.75
N ARG A 66 26.30 7.58 -8.71
CA ARG A 66 24.89 7.31 -8.47
C ARG A 66 24.30 6.43 -9.58
N LYS A 67 24.70 6.62 -10.84
CA LYS A 67 24.34 5.72 -11.95
C LYS A 67 24.88 4.30 -11.76
N ILE A 68 26.07 4.12 -11.22
CA ILE A 68 26.64 2.78 -10.93
C ILE A 68 25.81 2.06 -9.88
N PHE A 69 25.46 2.73 -8.76
CA PHE A 69 24.54 2.17 -7.78
C PHE A 69 23.16 1.91 -8.40
N ILE A 70 22.64 2.84 -9.21
CA ILE A 70 21.33 2.69 -9.86
C ILE A 70 21.29 1.49 -10.82
N MET A 71 22.34 1.30 -11.60
CA MET A 71 22.43 0.27 -12.63
C MET A 71 22.67 -1.13 -12.03
N LYS A 72 23.34 -1.19 -10.88
CA LYS A 72 23.68 -2.46 -10.21
C LYS A 72 22.74 -2.82 -9.06
N CYS A 73 21.81 -1.95 -8.66
CA CYS A 73 20.84 -2.24 -7.59
C CYS A 73 19.44 -2.56 -8.16
N GLU A 74 18.74 -3.51 -7.52
CA GLU A 74 17.33 -3.80 -7.84
C GLU A 74 16.43 -2.57 -7.57
N ALA A 75 15.35 -2.41 -8.34
CA ALA A 75 14.44 -1.26 -8.28
C ALA A 75 13.89 -0.92 -6.87
N MET A 76 13.83 -1.91 -5.98
CA MET A 76 13.38 -1.73 -4.59
C MET A 76 14.49 -1.19 -3.67
N VAL A 77 15.75 -1.51 -3.94
CA VAL A 77 16.88 -0.88 -3.28
C VAL A 77 16.98 0.57 -3.75
N LEU A 78 16.70 0.82 -5.05
CA LEU A 78 16.65 2.17 -5.63
C LEU A 78 15.70 3.10 -4.88
N SER A 79 14.48 2.65 -4.57
CA SER A 79 13.52 3.49 -3.83
C SER A 79 13.94 3.79 -2.39
N TYR A 80 14.85 3.00 -1.83
CA TYR A 80 15.44 3.22 -0.50
C TYR A 80 16.66 4.14 -0.51
N ILE A 81 17.41 4.16 -1.62
CA ILE A 81 18.60 5.00 -1.80
C ILE A 81 18.30 6.30 -2.56
N GLU A 82 17.07 6.46 -3.04
CA GLU A 82 16.60 7.65 -3.73
C GLU A 82 16.60 8.86 -2.77
N GLY A 83 17.31 9.92 -3.15
CA GLY A 83 17.46 11.13 -2.33
C GLY A 83 18.51 11.05 -1.21
N LEU A 84 19.24 9.93 -1.05
CA LEU A 84 20.38 9.84 -0.13
C LEU A 84 21.69 10.24 -0.82
N ASP A 85 22.62 10.81 -0.04
CA ASP A 85 24.00 11.03 -0.49
C ASP A 85 24.79 9.71 -0.52
N ILE A 86 25.91 9.67 -1.25
CA ILE A 86 26.66 8.44 -1.50
C ILE A 86 27.14 7.72 -0.24
N ARG A 87 27.47 8.46 0.83
CA ARG A 87 27.92 7.89 2.11
C ARG A 87 26.77 7.18 2.80
N HIS A 88 25.61 7.83 2.82
CA HIS A 88 24.40 7.25 3.37
C HIS A 88 23.94 6.05 2.54
N ILE A 89 24.11 6.06 1.21
CA ILE A 89 23.81 4.90 0.36
C ILE A 89 24.64 3.68 0.79
N TRP A 90 25.96 3.81 0.89
CA TRP A 90 26.83 2.69 1.28
C TRP A 90 26.54 2.19 2.69
N GLY A 91 26.39 3.10 3.66
CA GLY A 91 26.02 2.75 5.03
C GLY A 91 24.67 2.04 5.11
N GLN A 92 23.70 2.45 4.28
CA GLN A 92 22.40 1.80 4.17
C GLN A 92 22.53 0.39 3.62
N LEU A 93 23.30 0.19 2.54
CA LEU A 93 23.54 -1.13 1.95
C LEU A 93 24.28 -2.06 2.92
N VAL A 94 25.29 -1.56 3.62
CA VAL A 94 25.98 -2.29 4.71
C VAL A 94 24.98 -2.71 5.79
N THR A 95 24.11 -1.80 6.22
CA THR A 95 23.08 -2.10 7.21
C THR A 95 22.08 -3.14 6.69
N MET A 96 21.71 -3.06 5.41
CA MET A 96 20.77 -3.97 4.77
C MET A 96 21.33 -5.40 4.70
N TYR A 97 22.61 -5.59 4.38
CA TYR A 97 23.12 -6.92 4.06
C TYR A 97 24.08 -7.52 5.11
N GLU A 98 24.80 -6.72 5.93
CA GLU A 98 25.75 -7.24 6.93
C GLU A 98 25.13 -7.50 8.30
N PHE A 99 24.16 -6.69 8.75
CA PHE A 99 23.45 -6.93 10.02
C PHE A 99 22.43 -8.09 9.95
N CYS A 100 22.39 -8.80 8.81
CA CYS A 100 21.46 -9.89 8.54
C CYS A 100 21.92 -11.27 9.04
N HIS A 101 23.00 -11.38 9.83
CA HIS A 101 23.41 -12.65 10.44
C HIS A 101 22.54 -12.99 11.67
N PRO A 102 21.74 -14.08 11.64
CA PRO A 102 21.01 -14.50 12.82
C PRO A 102 21.96 -15.12 13.84
N THR A 103 21.89 -14.66 15.09
CA THR A 103 22.56 -15.29 16.24
C THR A 103 21.88 -16.58 16.71
N ASN A 104 20.81 -17.04 16.04
CA ASN A 104 20.07 -18.24 16.45
C ASN A 104 19.85 -19.24 15.28
N PRO A 105 20.47 -20.43 15.31
CA PRO A 105 20.41 -21.41 14.23
C PRO A 105 19.10 -22.22 14.13
N GLY A 106 18.08 -21.91 14.95
CA GLY A 106 16.84 -22.70 15.04
C GLY A 106 15.67 -22.24 14.16
N GLU A 107 15.63 -20.99 13.70
CA GLU A 107 14.53 -20.48 12.87
C GLU A 107 14.84 -20.64 11.37
N LYS A 108 14.20 -21.63 10.73
CA LYS A 108 14.12 -21.73 9.26
C LYS A 108 13.18 -20.66 8.71
N MET A 109 13.55 -19.39 8.86
CA MET A 109 12.84 -18.29 8.22
C MET A 109 13.13 -18.35 6.72
N LYS A 110 12.08 -18.48 5.87
CA LYS A 110 12.24 -18.36 4.41
C LYS A 110 12.80 -16.96 4.12
N ARG A 111 14.10 -16.88 3.81
CA ARG A 111 14.83 -15.61 3.71
C ARG A 111 14.51 -14.89 2.39
N THR A 112 13.47 -14.06 2.40
CA THR A 112 13.10 -13.16 1.29
C THR A 112 13.98 -11.90 1.25
N HIS A 113 13.92 -11.13 0.15
CA HIS A 113 14.61 -9.83 -0.03
C HIS A 113 14.23 -8.76 1.00
N TYR A 114 13.34 -9.07 1.95
CA TYR A 114 12.83 -8.17 2.99
C TYR A 114 13.36 -8.54 4.39
N THR A 115 14.17 -9.60 4.49
CA THR A 115 14.74 -10.07 5.77
C THR A 115 15.73 -9.10 6.41
N TRP A 116 16.27 -8.14 5.65
CA TRP A 116 17.11 -7.07 6.18
C TRP A 116 16.34 -6.07 7.05
N CYS A 117 15.08 -5.85 6.71
CA CYS A 117 14.15 -5.04 7.49
C CYS A 117 13.62 -5.83 8.70
N TRP A 118 14.05 -7.08 8.93
CA TRP A 118 13.44 -7.94 9.95
C TRP A 118 13.37 -7.30 11.35
N PRO A 119 14.42 -6.65 11.90
CA PRO A 119 14.31 -5.98 13.18
C PRO A 119 13.25 -4.87 13.19
N PHE A 120 13.17 -4.08 12.12
CA PHE A 120 12.18 -3.02 11.95
C PHE A 120 10.76 -3.58 11.76
N TYR A 121 10.60 -4.58 10.90
CA TYR A 121 9.36 -5.31 10.69
C TYR A 121 8.86 -5.94 11.99
N LYS A 122 9.74 -6.60 12.73
CA LYS A 122 9.43 -7.21 14.02
C LYS A 122 8.98 -6.15 15.03
N ALA A 123 9.68 -5.02 15.13
CA ALA A 123 9.27 -3.91 15.98
C ALA A 123 7.88 -3.37 15.60
N ILE A 124 7.56 -3.31 14.30
CA ILE A 124 6.21 -2.96 13.83
C ILE A 124 5.19 -4.00 14.32
N VAL A 125 5.44 -5.30 14.11
CA VAL A 125 4.54 -6.40 14.50
C VAL A 125 4.31 -6.44 16.02
N ASP A 126 5.35 -6.18 16.81
CA ASP A 126 5.28 -6.13 18.27
C ASP A 126 4.56 -4.87 18.79
N GLY A 127 4.33 -3.89 17.91
CA GLY A 127 3.72 -2.60 18.23
C GLY A 127 4.65 -1.70 19.05
N ASP A 128 5.97 -1.89 18.94
CA ASP A 128 6.98 -1.14 19.67
C ASP A 128 7.30 0.18 18.96
N TRP A 129 6.53 1.21 19.28
CA TRP A 129 6.75 2.55 18.72
C TRP A 129 8.15 3.10 19.00
N LYS A 130 8.76 2.77 20.14
CA LYS A 130 10.07 3.32 20.49
C LYS A 130 11.12 2.85 19.48
N THR A 131 11.23 1.54 19.30
CA THR A 131 12.17 0.94 18.33
C THR A 131 11.84 1.37 16.89
N VAL A 132 10.56 1.44 16.53
CA VAL A 132 10.13 1.95 15.22
C VAL A 132 10.59 3.40 15.02
N SER A 133 10.37 4.27 16.00
CA SER A 133 10.72 5.71 15.90
C SER A 133 12.23 5.94 15.80
N GLU A 134 13.04 5.19 16.55
CA GLU A 134 14.50 5.24 16.47
C GLU A 134 15.02 4.75 15.11
N PHE A 135 14.38 3.74 14.52
CA PHE A 135 14.71 3.29 13.18
C PHE A 135 14.34 4.35 12.13
N LEU A 136 13.14 4.91 12.21
CA LEU A 136 12.67 5.94 11.28
C LEU A 136 13.51 7.22 11.36
N SER A 137 14.00 7.61 12.55
CA SER A 137 14.84 8.80 12.69
C SER A 137 16.21 8.64 12.03
N LYS A 138 16.73 7.42 11.98
CA LYS A 138 18.03 7.09 11.37
C LYS A 138 17.94 6.85 9.86
N ASN A 139 16.77 6.44 9.37
CA ASN A 139 16.58 5.98 7.99
C ASN A 139 15.51 6.82 7.29
N LYS A 140 15.93 7.88 6.58
CA LYS A 140 15.03 8.69 5.74
C LYS A 140 14.41 7.80 4.66
N GLY A 141 13.11 7.96 4.41
CA GLY A 141 12.38 7.16 3.42
C GLY A 141 11.86 5.80 3.91
N ALA A 142 12.33 5.28 5.05
CA ALA A 142 11.86 4.00 5.60
C ALA A 142 10.36 3.99 5.91
N LEU A 143 9.78 5.15 6.24
CA LEU A 143 8.35 5.31 6.49
C LEU A 143 7.49 4.98 5.26
N SER A 144 7.99 5.33 4.08
CA SER A 144 7.27 5.24 2.80
C SER A 144 7.66 4.02 1.97
N ALA A 145 8.56 3.19 2.50
CA ALA A 145 9.16 2.12 1.74
C ALA A 145 8.39 0.80 1.84
N ILE A 146 8.57 -0.05 0.84
CA ILE A 146 8.00 -1.38 0.80
C ILE A 146 8.86 -2.31 1.67
N ILE A 147 8.24 -2.92 2.69
CA ILE A 147 8.93 -3.75 3.68
C ILE A 147 8.49 -5.23 3.64
N THR A 148 7.56 -5.61 2.75
CA THR A 148 7.15 -7.02 2.58
C THR A 148 7.04 -7.44 1.12
N THR A 149 7.05 -8.75 0.88
CA THR A 149 6.81 -9.36 -0.44
C THR A 149 5.47 -8.97 -1.04
N GLU A 150 4.50 -8.56 -0.21
CA GLU A 150 3.16 -8.15 -0.64
C GLU A 150 3.09 -6.65 -0.99
N GLY A 151 4.22 -5.96 -1.09
CA GLY A 151 4.21 -4.53 -1.45
C GLY A 151 3.75 -3.63 -0.29
N GLU A 152 3.83 -4.09 0.95
CA GLU A 152 3.29 -3.37 2.10
C GLU A 152 4.29 -2.35 2.67
N LEU A 153 3.79 -1.13 2.90
CA LEU A 153 4.46 -0.12 3.73
C LEU A 153 4.33 -0.46 5.24
N PRO A 154 5.15 0.17 6.12
CA PRO A 154 5.03 0.04 7.57
C PRO A 154 3.61 0.15 8.11
N LEU A 155 2.81 1.09 7.61
CA LEU A 155 1.42 1.26 8.04
C LEU A 155 0.51 0.08 7.65
N HIS A 156 0.69 -0.52 6.48
CA HIS A 156 -0.09 -1.71 6.08
C HIS A 156 0.20 -2.88 7.02
N VAL A 157 1.49 -3.12 7.31
CA VAL A 157 1.94 -4.18 8.21
C VAL A 157 1.40 -3.93 9.63
N ALA A 158 1.53 -2.70 10.14
CA ALA A 158 1.02 -2.32 11.46
C ALA A 158 -0.47 -2.67 11.59
N LEU A 159 -1.30 -2.30 10.60
CA LEU A 159 -2.74 -2.54 10.63
C LEU A 159 -3.12 -4.02 10.50
N ARG A 160 -2.29 -4.86 9.87
CA ARG A 160 -2.58 -6.29 9.63
C ARG A 160 -2.02 -7.23 10.69
N GLN A 161 -0.79 -7.00 11.14
CA GLN A 161 -0.02 -8.00 11.88
C GLN A 161 0.00 -7.76 13.39
N VAL A 162 -0.23 -6.51 13.84
CA VAL A 162 -0.19 -6.18 15.27
C VAL A 162 -1.44 -6.71 15.96
N GLN A 163 -1.28 -7.73 16.79
CA GLN A 163 -2.39 -8.40 17.47
C GLN A 163 -3.04 -7.52 18.55
N ASN A 164 -2.24 -6.74 19.28
CA ASN A 164 -2.76 -5.87 20.33
C ASN A 164 -3.37 -4.61 19.71
N LYS A 165 -4.70 -4.48 19.79
CA LYS A 165 -5.45 -3.34 19.22
C LYS A 165 -4.96 -1.99 19.72
N GLN A 166 -4.63 -1.84 21.00
CA GLN A 166 -4.17 -0.57 21.55
C GLN A 166 -2.79 -0.17 21.02
N ARG A 167 -1.84 -1.13 20.99
CA ARG A 167 -0.50 -0.90 20.43
C ARG A 167 -0.58 -0.58 18.94
N ARG A 168 -1.38 -1.34 18.20
CA ARG A 168 -1.66 -1.13 16.79
C ARG A 168 -2.18 0.27 16.53
N ASP A 169 -3.19 0.71 17.28
CA ASP A 169 -3.84 2.00 17.08
C ASP A 169 -2.88 3.17 17.40
N ASN A 170 -2.08 3.04 18.46
CA ASN A 170 -1.05 4.03 18.80
C ASN A 170 0.03 4.11 17.73
N LEU A 171 0.60 2.96 17.34
CA LEU A 171 1.60 2.87 16.29
C LEU A 171 1.08 3.44 14.96
N ALA A 172 -0.13 3.03 14.54
CA ALA A 172 -0.72 3.51 13.30
C ALA A 172 -0.93 5.03 13.31
N LYS A 173 -1.43 5.62 14.41
CA LYS A 173 -1.59 7.08 14.53
C LYS A 173 -0.26 7.81 14.38
N GLU A 174 0.78 7.33 15.05
CA GLU A 174 2.11 7.95 14.96
C GLU A 174 2.71 7.83 13.56
N LEU A 175 2.54 6.68 12.88
CA LEU A 175 2.95 6.52 11.49
C LEU A 175 2.17 7.48 10.57
N ILE A 176 0.84 7.55 10.70
CA ILE A 176 -0.02 8.44 9.90
C ILE A 176 0.36 9.91 10.09
N LYS A 177 0.69 10.33 11.33
CA LYS A 177 1.12 11.69 11.63
C LYS A 177 2.33 12.11 10.78
N ASN A 178 3.27 11.19 10.57
CA ASN A 178 4.50 11.44 9.83
C ASN A 178 4.39 11.15 8.32
N MET A 179 3.31 10.49 7.87
CA MET A 179 3.08 10.18 6.45
C MET A 179 2.47 11.35 5.67
N SER A 180 2.83 11.44 4.39
CA SER A 180 2.19 12.32 3.41
C SER A 180 0.90 11.70 2.85
N ALA A 181 0.09 12.52 2.16
CA ALA A 181 -1.10 12.02 1.46
C ALA A 181 -0.72 11.03 0.34
N GLU A 182 0.42 11.26 -0.33
CA GLU A 182 0.96 10.36 -1.34
C GLU A 182 1.31 8.99 -0.74
N ASP A 183 1.96 8.95 0.42
CA ASP A 183 2.26 7.70 1.11
C ASP A 183 1.01 6.91 1.50
N LEU A 184 -0.03 7.61 1.97
CA LEU A 184 -1.31 7.02 2.33
C LEU A 184 -2.13 6.55 1.11
N SER A 185 -1.80 7.05 -0.08
CA SER A 185 -2.42 6.62 -1.34
C SER A 185 -1.78 5.35 -1.94
N LYS A 186 -0.56 4.99 -1.50
CA LYS A 186 0.15 3.81 -2.00
C LYS A 186 -0.62 2.54 -1.68
N GLN A 187 -0.66 1.66 -2.67
CA GLN A 187 -1.35 0.38 -2.59
C GLN A 187 -0.35 -0.77 -2.46
N ASN A 188 -0.71 -1.79 -1.68
CA ASN A 188 0.01 -3.05 -1.67
C ASN A 188 -0.25 -3.85 -2.97
N LYS A 189 0.34 -5.04 -3.12
CA LYS A 189 0.17 -5.90 -4.31
C LYS A 189 -1.25 -6.42 -4.52
N HIS A 190 -2.09 -6.40 -3.48
CA HIS A 190 -3.52 -6.65 -3.60
C HIS A 190 -4.31 -5.41 -4.02
N GLY A 191 -3.61 -4.31 -4.33
CA GLY A 191 -4.19 -3.03 -4.66
C GLY A 191 -4.89 -2.35 -3.48
N ARG A 192 -4.61 -2.71 -2.23
CA ARG A 192 -5.27 -2.12 -1.05
C ARG A 192 -4.39 -1.03 -0.45
N THR A 193 -4.98 0.14 -0.19
CA THR A 193 -4.37 1.16 0.66
C THR A 193 -4.56 0.85 2.14
N ALA A 194 -3.85 1.54 3.02
CA ALA A 194 -4.05 1.46 4.47
C ALA A 194 -5.51 1.76 4.88
N LEU A 195 -6.19 2.66 4.17
CA LEU A 195 -7.60 2.98 4.42
C LEU A 195 -8.53 1.79 4.15
N HIS A 196 -8.27 0.98 3.12
CA HIS A 196 -9.04 -0.25 2.88
C HIS A 196 -8.90 -1.26 4.03
N ILE A 197 -7.69 -1.38 4.59
CA ILE A 197 -7.42 -2.29 5.72
C ILE A 197 -8.12 -1.78 6.98
N ALA A 198 -7.96 -0.50 7.32
CA ALA A 198 -8.60 0.11 8.49
C ALA A 198 -10.14 0.07 8.40
N ALA A 199 -10.70 0.28 7.21
CA ALA A 199 -12.13 0.18 6.95
C ALA A 199 -12.65 -1.25 7.15
N SER A 200 -11.90 -2.25 6.69
CA SER A 200 -12.20 -3.68 6.90
C SER A 200 -12.18 -4.08 8.39
N ASP A 201 -11.21 -3.57 9.15
CA ASP A 201 -11.10 -3.82 10.60
C ASP A 201 -12.25 -3.15 11.38
N GLY A 202 -12.83 -2.08 10.83
CA GLY A 202 -13.85 -1.27 11.52
C GLY A 202 -13.23 -0.26 12.49
N ASN A 203 -11.94 0.04 12.32
CA ASN A 203 -11.21 0.92 13.21
C ASN A 203 -11.46 2.39 12.87
N LEU A 204 -12.60 2.90 13.34
CA LEU A 204 -13.03 4.27 13.05
C LEU A 204 -12.00 5.33 13.45
N LYS A 205 -11.21 5.10 14.52
CA LYS A 205 -10.18 6.04 14.96
C LYS A 205 -9.08 6.20 13.90
N ILE A 206 -8.62 5.09 13.33
CA ILE A 206 -7.61 5.10 12.27
C ILE A 206 -8.19 5.59 10.95
N VAL A 207 -9.41 5.20 10.62
CA VAL A 207 -10.11 5.70 9.41
C VAL A 207 -10.18 7.24 9.44
N LYS A 208 -10.59 7.84 10.56
CA LYS A 208 -10.61 9.30 10.73
C LYS A 208 -9.24 9.93 10.54
N ALA A 209 -8.21 9.39 11.21
CA ALA A 209 -6.85 9.91 11.10
C ALA A 209 -6.31 9.90 9.66
N ILE A 210 -6.62 8.87 8.86
CA ILE A 210 -6.21 8.81 7.45
C ILE A 210 -7.02 9.81 6.61
N VAL A 211 -8.34 9.88 6.79
CA VAL A 211 -9.22 10.76 6.00
C VAL A 211 -8.97 12.25 6.30
N GLU A 212 -8.54 12.58 7.53
CA GLU A 212 -8.13 13.94 7.91
C GLU A 212 -6.86 14.41 7.19
N LYS A 213 -5.99 13.49 6.77
CA LYS A 213 -4.79 13.82 5.97
C LYS A 213 -5.14 14.20 4.54
N ASP A 214 -6.01 13.41 3.91
CA ASP A 214 -6.61 13.76 2.61
C ASP A 214 -7.93 13.01 2.40
N LYS A 215 -9.01 13.78 2.20
CA LYS A 215 -10.35 13.22 1.97
C LYS A 215 -10.43 12.46 0.65
N LYS A 216 -9.60 12.76 -0.35
CA LYS A 216 -9.60 12.07 -1.65
C LYS A 216 -9.22 10.59 -1.54
N LEU A 217 -8.60 10.19 -0.43
CA LEU A 217 -8.24 8.79 -0.19
C LEU A 217 -9.47 7.86 -0.15
N VAL A 218 -10.67 8.38 0.16
CA VAL A 218 -11.91 7.59 0.23
C VAL A 218 -12.42 7.11 -1.13
N THR A 219 -11.90 7.65 -2.23
CA THR A 219 -12.31 7.29 -3.61
C THR A 219 -11.26 6.44 -4.34
N ILE A 220 -10.14 6.12 -3.69
CA ILE A 220 -9.13 5.25 -4.29
C ILE A 220 -9.72 3.84 -4.40
N GLN A 221 -9.82 3.34 -5.62
CA GLN A 221 -10.30 1.99 -5.90
C GLN A 221 -9.18 0.98 -5.70
N SER A 222 -9.50 -0.17 -5.13
CA SER A 222 -8.58 -1.28 -5.02
C SER A 222 -8.20 -1.82 -6.39
N GLY A 223 -6.99 -2.39 -6.49
CA GLY A 223 -6.43 -2.91 -7.72
C GLY A 223 -7.29 -4.01 -8.39
N PRO A 224 -7.08 -4.26 -9.69
CA PRO A 224 -7.93 -5.10 -10.54
C PRO A 224 -7.83 -6.60 -10.24
N SER A 225 -6.89 -7.03 -9.39
CA SER A 225 -6.72 -8.42 -8.98
C SER A 225 -7.83 -8.92 -8.03
N SER A 226 -8.74 -8.04 -7.62
CA SER A 226 -9.93 -8.35 -6.79
C SER A 226 -11.13 -7.52 -7.26
N MET A 227 -12.31 -7.66 -6.64
CA MET A 227 -13.40 -6.69 -6.85
C MET A 227 -12.85 -5.28 -6.65
N GLN A 228 -12.95 -4.43 -7.67
CA GLN A 228 -12.54 -3.04 -7.56
C GLN A 228 -13.48 -2.34 -6.58
N THR A 229 -12.97 -2.12 -5.37
CA THR A 229 -13.74 -1.59 -4.25
C THR A 229 -13.11 -0.31 -3.75
N ILE A 230 -13.92 0.60 -3.24
CA ILE A 230 -13.45 1.74 -2.45
C ILE A 230 -13.58 1.41 -0.96
N PRO A 231 -12.92 2.14 -0.04
CA PRO A 231 -12.90 1.80 1.38
C PRO A 231 -14.27 1.59 2.04
N ILE A 232 -15.30 2.37 1.65
CA ILE A 232 -16.65 2.20 2.18
C ILE A 232 -17.27 0.85 1.80
N MET A 233 -17.02 0.35 0.59
CA MET A 233 -17.54 -0.97 0.16
C MET A 233 -16.92 -2.09 0.99
N VAL A 234 -15.62 -1.97 1.30
CA VAL A 234 -14.92 -2.91 2.18
C VAL A 234 -15.51 -2.87 3.59
N ALA A 235 -15.78 -1.68 4.14
CA ALA A 235 -16.42 -1.55 5.44
C ALA A 235 -17.84 -2.16 5.46
N ALA A 236 -18.61 -1.96 4.39
CA ALA A 236 -19.95 -2.52 4.24
C ALA A 236 -19.90 -4.05 4.18
N SER A 237 -19.03 -4.64 3.36
CA SER A 237 -18.82 -6.09 3.28
C SER A 237 -18.31 -6.71 4.59
N ALA A 238 -17.62 -5.93 5.42
CA ALA A 238 -17.18 -6.35 6.75
C ALA A 238 -18.19 -6.00 7.87
N HIS A 239 -19.38 -5.51 7.50
CA HIS A 239 -20.46 -5.05 8.38
C HIS A 239 -20.03 -4.03 9.46
N LYS A 240 -19.10 -3.13 9.11
CA LYS A 240 -18.58 -2.08 10.01
C LYS A 240 -19.42 -0.82 9.92
N LYS A 241 -20.65 -0.88 10.42
CA LYS A 241 -21.67 0.19 10.31
C LYS A 241 -21.14 1.58 10.68
N ASN A 242 -20.46 1.71 11.82
CA ASN A 242 -19.87 2.98 12.27
C ASN A 242 -18.87 3.61 11.29
N VAL A 243 -18.12 2.79 10.55
CA VAL A 243 -17.20 3.25 9.51
C VAL A 243 -17.96 3.58 8.22
N VAL A 244 -18.98 2.79 7.86
CA VAL A 244 -19.84 3.08 6.71
C VAL A 244 -20.54 4.43 6.89
N ASP A 245 -21.16 4.66 8.05
CA ASP A 245 -21.87 5.91 8.37
C ASP A 245 -20.94 7.14 8.30
N TYR A 246 -19.67 6.97 8.72
CA TYR A 246 -18.67 8.04 8.64
C TYR A 246 -18.19 8.28 7.20
N LEU A 247 -17.91 7.22 6.44
CA LEU A 247 -17.35 7.33 5.10
C LEU A 247 -18.40 7.76 4.06
N TYR A 248 -19.66 7.37 4.21
CA TYR A 248 -20.72 7.62 3.23
C TYR A 248 -20.84 9.08 2.76
N PRO A 249 -21.05 10.07 3.65
CA PRO A 249 -21.18 11.46 3.22
C PRO A 249 -19.89 12.00 2.58
N ILE A 250 -18.72 11.53 3.03
CA ILE A 250 -17.42 11.97 2.52
C ILE A 250 -17.20 11.40 1.11
N THR A 251 -17.43 10.10 0.93
CA THR A 251 -17.33 9.42 -0.36
C THR A 251 -18.27 10.05 -1.38
N LYS A 252 -19.54 10.29 -1.02
CA LYS A 252 -20.51 10.94 -1.91
C LYS A 252 -20.04 12.33 -2.37
N SER A 253 -19.52 13.14 -1.44
CA SER A 253 -18.98 14.46 -1.75
C SER A 253 -17.74 14.39 -2.66
N GLN A 254 -16.81 13.47 -2.39
CA GLN A 254 -15.59 13.33 -3.21
C GLN A 254 -15.90 12.79 -4.60
N GLU A 255 -16.81 11.82 -4.73
CA GLU A 255 -17.24 11.27 -6.03
C GLU A 255 -17.98 12.30 -6.88
N ALA A 256 -18.70 13.25 -6.27
CA ALA A 256 -19.32 14.36 -7.01
C ALA A 256 -18.28 15.29 -7.64
N ASN A 257 -17.17 15.53 -6.94
CA ASN A 257 -16.10 16.43 -7.36
C ASN A 257 -14.98 15.74 -8.16
N ARG A 258 -15.03 14.42 -8.31
CA ARG A 258 -13.99 13.65 -9.01
C ARG A 258 -14.00 13.98 -10.51
N LYS A 259 -12.84 14.34 -11.04
CA LYS A 259 -12.63 14.46 -12.50
C LYS A 259 -12.67 13.06 -13.11
N GLU A 260 -13.56 12.85 -14.07
CA GLU A 260 -13.58 11.59 -14.83
C GLU A 260 -12.40 11.54 -15.79
N VAL A 261 -11.66 10.43 -15.75
CA VAL A 261 -10.63 10.10 -16.74
C VAL A 261 -11.26 9.38 -17.93
N TYR A 262 -12.20 8.47 -17.64
CA TYR A 262 -12.97 7.75 -18.65
C TYR A 262 -14.48 8.00 -18.46
N PRO A 263 -15.23 8.23 -19.55
CA PRO A 263 -16.67 8.41 -19.48
C PRO A 263 -17.35 7.20 -18.81
N GLY A 264 -18.21 7.45 -17.82
CA GLY A 264 -19.01 6.41 -17.17
C GLY A 264 -18.29 5.63 -16.07
N GLU A 265 -17.00 5.91 -15.79
CA GLU A 265 -16.27 5.23 -14.71
C GLU A 265 -16.89 5.50 -13.34
N ARG A 266 -17.25 6.77 -13.09
CA ARG A 266 -17.89 7.21 -11.85
C ARG A 266 -19.23 6.51 -11.62
N GLU A 267 -20.05 6.41 -12.66
CA GLU A 267 -21.34 5.73 -12.60
C GLU A 267 -21.16 4.24 -12.30
N LYS A 268 -20.15 3.58 -12.88
CA LYS A 268 -19.83 2.19 -12.57
C LYS A 268 -19.41 2.00 -11.11
N VAL A 269 -18.60 2.89 -10.56
CA VAL A 269 -18.19 2.87 -9.14
C VAL A 269 -19.42 3.07 -8.24
N ARG A 270 -20.29 4.02 -8.57
CA ARG A 270 -21.55 4.24 -7.84
C ARG A 270 -22.49 3.04 -7.92
N ALA A 271 -22.58 2.37 -9.08
CA ALA A 271 -23.36 1.16 -9.25
C ALA A 271 -22.79 0.00 -8.42
N SER A 272 -21.46 -0.13 -8.37
CA SER A 272 -20.77 -1.09 -7.49
C SER A 272 -21.07 -0.79 -6.02
N LEU A 273 -21.12 0.49 -5.62
CA LEU A 273 -21.43 0.88 -4.25
C LEU A 273 -22.87 0.53 -3.91
N LEU A 274 -23.80 0.84 -4.79
CA LEU A 274 -25.22 0.51 -4.66
C LEU A 274 -25.41 -1.01 -4.48
N ASN A 275 -24.84 -1.82 -5.36
CA ASN A 275 -24.90 -3.27 -5.27
C ASN A 275 -24.27 -3.78 -3.96
N CYS A 276 -23.13 -3.24 -3.56
CA CYS A 276 -22.45 -3.61 -2.31
C CYS A 276 -23.33 -3.30 -1.08
N LEU A 277 -23.94 -2.12 -1.01
CA LEU A 277 -24.82 -1.74 0.11
C LEU A 277 -26.06 -2.65 0.17
N ILE A 278 -26.64 -2.97 -0.98
CA ILE A 278 -27.79 -3.86 -1.09
C ILE A 278 -27.46 -5.28 -0.60
N TRP A 279 -26.37 -5.88 -1.10
CA TRP A 279 -25.93 -7.22 -0.69
C TRP A 279 -25.61 -7.32 0.80
N ASN A 280 -25.20 -6.21 1.42
CA ASN A 280 -24.82 -6.15 2.83
C ASN A 280 -25.90 -5.51 3.73
N ASN A 281 -27.14 -5.40 3.24
CA ASN A 281 -28.32 -4.93 3.98
C ASN A 281 -28.28 -3.46 4.48
N PHE A 282 -27.46 -2.60 3.86
CA PHE A 282 -27.45 -1.16 4.11
C PHE A 282 -28.53 -0.45 3.28
N TYR A 283 -29.79 -0.89 3.41
CA TYR A 283 -30.89 -0.47 2.54
C TYR A 283 -31.20 1.02 2.59
N GLY A 284 -31.02 1.68 3.74
CA GLY A 284 -31.21 3.14 3.84
C GLY A 284 -30.25 3.90 2.92
N LEU A 285 -28.95 3.59 3.00
CA LEU A 285 -27.93 4.23 2.17
C LEU A 285 -28.06 3.84 0.69
N ALA A 286 -28.51 2.61 0.41
CA ALA A 286 -28.82 2.18 -0.95
C ALA A 286 -30.02 2.96 -1.53
N PHE A 287 -31.08 3.15 -0.74
CA PHE A 287 -32.24 3.94 -1.12
C PHE A 287 -31.86 5.40 -1.40
N ASP A 288 -31.01 6.00 -0.56
CA ASP A 288 -30.50 7.36 -0.77
C ASP A 288 -29.80 7.50 -2.14
N LEU A 289 -28.96 6.53 -2.53
CA LEU A 289 -28.30 6.52 -3.85
C LEU A 289 -29.29 6.38 -5.02
N ILE A 290 -30.31 5.53 -4.87
CA ILE A 290 -31.35 5.33 -5.89
C ILE A 290 -32.20 6.61 -6.03
N HIS A 291 -32.52 7.26 -4.91
CA HIS A 291 -33.32 8.47 -4.91
C HIS A 291 -32.61 9.61 -5.65
N GLU A 292 -31.30 9.74 -5.46
CA GLU A 292 -30.49 10.76 -6.14
C GLU A 292 -30.25 10.49 -7.62
N ASN A 293 -30.06 9.22 -7.98
CA ASN A 293 -29.89 8.82 -9.37
C ASN A 293 -30.63 7.51 -9.67
N PRO A 294 -31.92 7.57 -10.05
CA PRO A 294 -32.70 6.38 -10.36
C PRO A 294 -32.12 5.55 -11.51
N SER A 295 -31.41 6.18 -12.45
CA SER A 295 -30.80 5.48 -13.59
C SER A 295 -29.70 4.51 -13.18
N LEU A 296 -29.13 4.69 -11.97
CA LEU A 296 -28.05 3.87 -11.43
C LEU A 296 -28.41 2.38 -11.35
N VAL A 297 -29.71 2.06 -11.17
CA VAL A 297 -30.17 0.66 -11.05
C VAL A 297 -30.03 -0.15 -12.34
N LEU A 298 -29.85 0.53 -13.48
CA LEU A 298 -29.69 -0.06 -14.82
C LEU A 298 -28.22 -0.13 -15.26
N ILE A 299 -27.33 0.54 -14.54
CA ILE A 299 -25.91 0.63 -14.90
C ILE A 299 -25.19 -0.66 -14.52
N LYS A 300 -24.39 -1.19 -15.44
CA LYS A 300 -23.49 -2.31 -15.14
C LYS A 300 -22.37 -1.82 -14.26
N ASP A 301 -22.20 -2.44 -13.11
CA ASP A 301 -21.11 -2.15 -12.19
C ASP A 301 -19.76 -2.67 -12.72
N MET A 302 -18.67 -2.41 -11.98
CA MET A 302 -17.31 -2.84 -12.38
C MET A 302 -17.15 -4.37 -12.50
N ASN A 303 -18.05 -5.14 -11.88
CA ASN A 303 -18.11 -6.60 -11.92
C ASN A 303 -19.21 -7.12 -12.86
N LYS A 304 -19.75 -6.26 -13.73
CA LYS A 304 -20.84 -6.54 -14.69
C LYS A 304 -22.20 -6.87 -14.03
N GLY A 305 -22.35 -6.63 -12.73
CA GLY A 305 -23.61 -6.75 -12.01
C GLY A 305 -24.55 -5.59 -12.31
N VAL A 306 -25.86 -5.84 -12.30
CA VAL A 306 -26.90 -4.82 -12.49
C VAL A 306 -27.89 -4.90 -11.34
N THR A 307 -28.15 -3.77 -10.67
CA THR A 307 -28.93 -3.73 -9.43
C THR A 307 -30.34 -4.31 -9.57
N ILE A 308 -31.04 -4.02 -10.68
CA ILE A 308 -32.39 -4.57 -10.89
C ILE A 308 -32.41 -6.10 -10.93
N LEU A 309 -31.35 -6.70 -11.51
CA LEU A 309 -31.20 -8.15 -11.53
C LEU A 309 -30.80 -8.67 -10.15
N THR A 310 -29.91 -7.98 -9.44
CA THR A 310 -29.51 -8.31 -8.07
C THR A 310 -30.70 -8.35 -7.11
N LEU A 311 -31.62 -7.37 -7.17
CA LEU A 311 -32.83 -7.37 -6.35
C LEU A 311 -33.71 -8.60 -6.66
N SER A 312 -33.86 -8.96 -7.93
CA SER A 312 -34.70 -10.09 -8.35
C SER A 312 -34.26 -11.45 -7.80
N ILE A 313 -32.99 -11.59 -7.40
CA ILE A 313 -32.39 -12.84 -6.90
C ILE A 313 -32.18 -12.86 -5.38
N MET A 314 -32.64 -11.85 -4.63
CA MET A 314 -32.45 -11.77 -3.16
C MET A 314 -33.71 -12.18 -2.38
N PRO A 315 -33.72 -13.37 -1.74
CA PRO A 315 -34.85 -13.81 -0.93
C PRO A 315 -35.05 -13.00 0.36
N SER A 316 -34.00 -12.33 0.86
CA SER A 316 -34.07 -11.49 2.06
C SER A 316 -34.83 -10.17 1.83
N ALA A 317 -34.84 -9.66 0.60
CA ALA A 317 -35.59 -8.47 0.20
C ALA A 317 -37.05 -8.80 -0.20
N PHE A 318 -37.33 -10.05 -0.51
CA PHE A 318 -38.65 -10.55 -0.91
C PHE A 318 -38.97 -11.83 -0.14
N PRO A 319 -39.73 -11.76 0.98
CA PRO A 319 -40.28 -12.96 1.59
C PRO A 319 -41.09 -13.68 0.52
N SER A 320 -40.58 -14.81 0.03
CA SER A 320 -41.28 -15.60 -0.96
C SER A 320 -42.55 -16.13 -0.31
N SER A 321 -43.70 -15.54 -0.62
CA SER A 321 -44.99 -16.20 -0.40
C SER A 321 -45.10 -17.33 -1.43
N PHE A 322 -44.37 -18.41 -1.19
CA PHE A 322 -44.48 -19.63 -1.97
C PHE A 322 -45.75 -20.36 -1.52
N SER A 323 -46.90 -19.94 -2.05
CA SER A 323 -48.04 -20.82 -2.19
C SER A 323 -48.94 -20.36 -3.34
N ASN A 324 -49.02 -21.25 -4.35
CA ASN A 324 -50.03 -21.37 -5.40
C ASN A 324 -49.83 -20.67 -6.76
N LYS A 325 -49.36 -21.51 -7.69
CA LYS A 325 -49.97 -21.88 -8.99
C LYS A 325 -50.35 -20.77 -9.99
N ARG A 326 -49.67 -20.92 -11.14
CA ARG A 326 -50.07 -20.66 -12.54
C ARG A 326 -49.98 -19.23 -13.09
N SER A 327 -49.22 -19.20 -14.19
CA SER A 327 -49.33 -18.37 -15.39
C SER A 327 -49.09 -16.86 -15.28
N GLY A 328 -48.27 -16.38 -16.22
CA GLY A 328 -48.43 -15.04 -16.79
C GLY A 328 -47.30 -14.09 -16.46
N SER A 329 -46.37 -13.98 -17.41
CA SER A 329 -45.55 -12.81 -17.70
C SER A 329 -46.19 -11.48 -17.23
N GLY A 330 -45.66 -10.90 -16.15
CA GLY A 330 -46.14 -9.61 -15.62
C GLY A 330 -45.60 -9.18 -14.24
N MET A 331 -44.64 -9.89 -13.64
CA MET A 331 -44.30 -9.70 -12.22
C MET A 331 -43.24 -8.66 -11.86
N LEU A 332 -42.47 -8.10 -12.82
CA LEU A 332 -41.43 -7.12 -12.46
C LEU A 332 -42.02 -5.75 -12.08
N GLY A 333 -43.11 -5.30 -12.72
CA GLY A 333 -43.73 -4.00 -12.42
C GLY A 333 -44.49 -3.96 -11.09
N TYR A 334 -45.21 -5.03 -10.76
CA TYR A 334 -46.03 -5.09 -9.54
C TYR A 334 -45.19 -5.15 -8.25
N HIS A 335 -44.01 -5.78 -8.31
CA HIS A 335 -43.08 -5.82 -7.18
C HIS A 335 -42.30 -4.52 -7.00
N PHE A 336 -42.00 -3.78 -8.07
CA PHE A 336 -41.40 -2.44 -7.97
C PHE A 336 -42.36 -1.40 -7.36
N GLN A 337 -43.65 -1.47 -7.71
CA GLN A 337 -44.66 -0.62 -7.07
C GLN A 337 -44.77 -0.94 -5.58
N LYS A 338 -44.70 -2.23 -5.18
CA LYS A 338 -44.56 -2.59 -3.76
C LYS A 338 -43.23 -2.17 -3.15
N PHE A 339 -42.11 -2.13 -3.86
CA PHE A 339 -40.83 -1.67 -3.30
C PHE A 339 -40.89 -0.19 -2.89
N ILE A 340 -41.52 0.66 -3.71
CA ILE A 340 -41.71 2.09 -3.40
C ILE A 340 -42.75 2.30 -2.29
N TYR A 341 -43.81 1.50 -2.24
CA TYR A 341 -44.93 1.69 -1.29
C TYR A 341 -44.88 0.81 -0.02
N SER A 342 -44.01 -0.20 0.07
CA SER A 342 -43.93 -1.14 1.21
C SER A 342 -42.68 -0.97 2.08
N CYS A 343 -41.82 0.01 1.80
CA CYS A 343 -40.77 0.45 2.73
C CYS A 343 -41.41 1.06 3.99
N LYS A 344 -41.93 0.20 4.87
CA LYS A 344 -42.19 0.57 6.26
C LYS A 344 -40.83 0.79 6.92
N TYR A 345 -40.48 2.07 7.03
CA TYR A 345 -39.57 2.63 8.02
C TYR A 345 -39.38 1.70 9.22
N PHE A 346 -38.16 1.20 9.41
CA PHE A 346 -37.69 0.82 10.74
C PHE A 346 -36.86 2.00 11.27
N HIS A 347 -37.56 2.98 11.85
CA HIS A 347 -36.99 3.75 12.94
C HIS A 347 -36.87 2.82 14.14
N HIS A 348 -35.64 2.58 14.61
CA HIS A 348 -35.25 2.67 16.02
C HIS A 348 -33.73 2.59 16.14
#